data_AF-A0A957F6Z7-F1
#
_entry.id   AF-A0A957F6Z7-F1
#
_cell.length_a   1.000
_cell.length_b   1.000
_cell.length_c   1.000
_cell.angle_alpha   90.00
_cell.angle_beta   90.00
_cell.angle_gamma   90.00
#
_symmetry.space_group_name_H-M   'P 1'
#
loop_
_entity.id
_entity.type
_entity.pdbx_description
1 polymer ?
#
loop_
_entity_poly.entity_id
_entity_poly.type
_entity_poly.pdbx_seq_one_letter_code
_entity_poly.pdbx_strand_id
1 'polypeptide(L)'
;MEDMKAIAGCAAALATETGHIGYLGPLINFETRRLTASAYLGARYCYENERGMDPADLRFTVTWIGFWFNIPGVTLDPTEVTTSFFDAGADVVLSGIDTTEGIDVSGQRAAQGETVWAIPYDFEGACENAPDICLGVPYFHWGPSYLETAKAVASGTWTQSWEWLPPYWADLRDNTQTHVGWVNGPALTAEMQSTLDAFIAGLASGDINVWTGPINLQDGTEYVPAGAAATDNDIWYLPQLIEGMDGPSE
;
A
#
# COMPACT_ATOMS: atom_id res chain seq x y z
N MET A 1 0.41 4.11 -8.72
CA MET A 1 0.19 2.99 -7.76
C MET A 1 0.20 3.50 -6.31
N GLU A 2 0.99 4.52 -6.04
CA GLU A 2 1.21 5.21 -4.78
C GLU A 2 -0.11 5.60 -4.10
N ASP A 3 -1.05 6.20 -4.84
CA ASP A 3 -2.38 6.52 -4.32
C ASP A 3 -3.14 5.29 -3.84
N MET A 4 -3.09 4.19 -4.60
CA MET A 4 -3.76 2.93 -4.20
C MET A 4 -3.10 2.32 -2.96
N LYS A 5 -1.77 2.50 -2.80
CA LYS A 5 -1.07 2.12 -1.58
C LYS A 5 -1.46 3.03 -0.41
N ALA A 6 -1.65 4.33 -0.62
CA ALA A 6 -2.17 5.23 0.42
C ALA A 6 -3.59 4.84 0.86
N ILE A 7 -4.47 4.48 -0.08
CA ILE A 7 -5.81 3.95 0.22
C ILE A 7 -5.69 2.67 1.06
N ALA A 8 -4.80 1.74 0.68
CA ALA A 8 -4.55 0.53 1.47
C ALA A 8 -4.06 0.86 2.89
N GLY A 9 -3.14 1.80 3.03
CA GLY A 9 -2.69 2.32 4.32
C GLY A 9 -3.83 2.84 5.18
N CYS A 10 -4.68 3.70 4.61
CA CYS A 10 -5.84 4.25 5.30
C CYS A 10 -6.79 3.14 5.75
N ALA A 11 -7.12 2.17 4.88
CA ALA A 11 -7.97 1.04 5.22
C ALA A 11 -7.41 0.22 6.40
N ALA A 12 -6.08 -0.01 6.42
CA ALA A 12 -5.41 -0.66 7.54
C ALA A 12 -5.50 0.15 8.83
N ALA A 13 -5.26 1.46 8.76
CA ALA A 13 -5.37 2.34 9.92
C ALA A 13 -6.79 2.41 10.48
N LEU A 14 -7.82 2.36 9.64
CA LEU A 14 -9.22 2.29 10.07
C LEU A 14 -9.56 0.98 10.79
N ALA A 15 -8.86 -0.12 10.47
CA ALA A 15 -9.14 -1.46 10.99
C ALA A 15 -8.36 -1.81 12.27
N THR A 16 -7.12 -1.31 12.41
CA THR A 16 -6.22 -1.70 13.50
C THR A 16 -6.78 -1.31 14.87
N GLU A 17 -6.81 -2.26 15.80
CA GLU A 17 -7.12 -2.08 17.22
C GLU A 17 -5.84 -1.85 18.04
N THR A 18 -4.71 -2.42 17.61
CA THR A 18 -3.43 -2.31 18.34
C THR A 18 -2.60 -1.09 17.96
N GLY A 19 -2.92 -0.45 16.83
CA GLY A 19 -2.09 0.61 16.25
C GLY A 19 -0.79 0.07 15.64
N HIS A 20 -0.66 -1.25 15.44
CA HIS A 20 0.53 -1.87 14.89
C HIS A 20 0.21 -2.56 13.56
N ILE A 21 0.82 -2.04 12.48
CA ILE A 21 0.66 -2.50 11.11
C ILE A 21 1.97 -3.11 10.64
N GLY A 22 1.90 -4.33 10.08
CA GLY A 22 3.01 -4.99 9.39
C GLY A 22 2.96 -4.75 7.88
N TYR A 23 4.10 -4.51 7.26
CA TYR A 23 4.27 -4.46 5.80
C TYR A 23 5.24 -5.54 5.35
N LEU A 24 4.72 -6.55 4.65
CA LEU A 24 5.49 -7.62 4.03
C LEU A 24 6.07 -7.13 2.71
N GLY A 25 7.30 -6.62 2.76
CA GLY A 25 7.99 -6.04 1.63
C GLY A 25 8.75 -7.07 0.78
N PRO A 26 8.97 -6.80 -0.52
CA PRO A 26 9.75 -7.66 -1.41
C PRO A 26 11.26 -7.39 -1.24
N LEU A 27 11.93 -6.79 -2.22
CA LEU A 27 13.30 -6.27 -2.12
C LEU A 27 13.32 -4.77 -1.80
N ILE A 28 14.48 -4.22 -1.42
CA ILE A 28 14.65 -2.77 -1.24
C ILE A 28 15.09 -2.14 -2.57
N ASN A 29 14.22 -1.31 -3.15
CA ASN A 29 14.55 -0.45 -4.28
C ASN A 29 13.69 0.83 -4.24
N PHE A 30 13.79 1.66 -5.28
CA PHE A 30 13.00 2.89 -5.38
C PHE A 30 11.49 2.67 -5.42
N GLU A 31 11.04 1.62 -6.11
CA GLU A 31 9.62 1.26 -6.19
C GLU A 31 9.07 0.79 -4.85
N THR A 32 9.73 -0.16 -4.23
CA THR A 32 9.21 -0.79 -3.04
C THR A 32 9.20 0.21 -1.89
N ARG A 33 10.22 1.07 -1.79
CA ARG A 33 10.25 2.15 -0.80
C ARG A 33 9.13 3.18 -1.01
N ARG A 34 8.89 3.67 -2.24
CA ARG A 34 7.83 4.67 -2.47
C ARG A 34 6.42 4.10 -2.27
N LEU A 35 6.20 2.82 -2.62
CA LEU A 35 4.93 2.14 -2.39
C LEU A 35 4.67 1.92 -0.90
N THR A 36 5.68 1.43 -0.16
CA THR A 36 5.58 1.25 1.30
C THR A 36 5.42 2.59 2.02
N ALA A 37 6.15 3.63 1.63
CA ALA A 37 6.01 4.96 2.20
C ALA A 37 4.62 5.56 1.93
N SER A 38 4.07 5.37 0.72
CA SER A 38 2.70 5.82 0.41
C SER A 38 1.66 5.10 1.28
N ALA A 39 1.83 3.80 1.53
CA ALA A 39 0.99 3.06 2.47
C ALA A 39 1.12 3.58 3.90
N TYR A 40 2.33 3.84 4.39
CA TYR A 40 2.52 4.44 5.70
C TYR A 40 1.89 5.83 5.81
N LEU A 41 2.06 6.71 4.81
CA LEU A 41 1.48 8.06 4.82
C LEU A 41 -0.05 8.02 4.81
N GLY A 42 -0.66 7.13 4.03
CA GLY A 42 -2.11 6.92 4.05
C GLY A 42 -2.61 6.38 5.39
N ALA A 43 -1.87 5.43 5.99
CA ALA A 43 -2.18 4.92 7.32
C ALA A 43 -2.09 6.02 8.38
N ARG A 44 -0.98 6.77 8.40
CA ARG A 44 -0.77 7.89 9.31
C ARG A 44 -1.85 8.95 9.18
N TYR A 45 -2.20 9.34 7.95
CA TYR A 45 -3.26 10.33 7.70
C TYR A 45 -4.58 9.89 8.32
N CYS A 46 -5.04 8.67 8.05
CA CYS A 46 -6.34 8.21 8.57
C CYS A 46 -6.31 7.90 10.07
N TYR A 47 -5.16 7.46 10.60
CA TYR A 47 -4.98 7.27 12.04
C TYR A 47 -5.12 8.60 12.80
N GLU A 48 -4.52 9.67 12.28
CA GLU A 48 -4.61 11.01 12.88
C GLU A 48 -5.96 11.69 12.62
N ASN A 49 -6.36 11.83 11.35
CA ASN A 49 -7.44 12.73 10.95
C ASN A 49 -8.81 12.07 10.99
N GLU A 50 -8.90 10.78 10.67
CA GLU A 50 -10.17 10.06 10.63
C GLU A 50 -10.49 9.36 11.95
N ARG A 51 -9.46 8.84 12.64
CA ARG A 51 -9.63 8.20 13.96
C ARG A 51 -9.37 9.13 15.14
N GLY A 52 -8.74 10.29 14.93
CA GLY A 52 -8.41 11.22 16.01
C GLY A 52 -7.37 10.68 16.99
N MET A 53 -6.52 9.72 16.56
CA MET A 53 -5.47 9.13 17.38
C MET A 53 -4.15 9.91 17.23
N ASP A 54 -3.22 9.72 18.17
CA ASP A 54 -1.90 10.34 18.06
C ASP A 54 -1.08 9.58 16.98
N PRO A 55 -0.63 10.22 15.88
CA PRO A 55 0.17 9.55 14.86
C PRO A 55 1.49 8.99 15.39
N ALA A 56 2.00 9.44 16.55
CA ALA A 56 3.18 8.88 17.19
C ALA A 56 2.96 7.48 17.79
N ASP A 57 1.71 7.09 18.04
CA ASP A 57 1.35 5.76 18.55
C ASP A 57 1.23 4.71 17.44
N LEU A 58 1.16 5.15 16.17
CA LEU A 58 1.10 4.24 15.02
C LEU A 58 2.47 3.58 14.78
N ARG A 59 2.53 2.26 14.96
CA ARG A 59 3.71 1.45 14.67
C ARG A 59 3.58 0.83 13.29
N PHE A 60 4.50 1.13 12.39
CA PHE A 60 4.50 0.59 11.03
C PHE A 60 5.80 -0.18 10.75
N THR A 61 5.75 -1.50 10.89
CA THR A 61 6.93 -2.37 10.77
C THR A 61 7.03 -2.99 9.39
N VAL A 62 8.16 -2.79 8.73
CA VAL A 62 8.49 -3.27 7.40
C VAL A 62 9.55 -4.35 7.49
N THR A 63 9.26 -5.51 6.91
CA THR A 63 10.25 -6.57 6.71
C THR A 63 10.33 -6.90 5.23
N TRP A 64 11.52 -6.80 4.65
CA TRP A 64 11.78 -7.11 3.25
C TRP A 64 12.24 -8.57 3.12
N ILE A 65 11.53 -9.38 2.34
CA ILE A 65 11.92 -10.78 2.13
C ILE A 65 13.14 -10.91 1.23
N GLY A 66 13.48 -9.88 0.45
CA GLY A 66 14.65 -9.82 -0.43
C GLY A 66 14.36 -10.06 -1.91
N PHE A 67 13.13 -10.43 -2.27
CA PHE A 67 12.66 -10.53 -3.65
C PHE A 67 11.12 -10.43 -3.71
N TRP A 68 10.54 -10.41 -4.90
CA TRP A 68 9.08 -10.32 -5.09
C TRP A 68 8.30 -11.53 -4.61
N PHE A 69 8.95 -12.69 -4.45
CA PHE A 69 8.38 -13.93 -3.97
C PHE A 69 9.44 -14.76 -3.25
N ASN A 70 9.02 -15.78 -2.51
CA ASN A 70 9.93 -16.66 -1.77
C ASN A 70 10.84 -17.46 -2.72
N ILE A 71 12.15 -17.32 -2.55
CA ILE A 71 13.18 -18.17 -3.16
C ILE A 71 13.87 -18.93 -2.02
N PRO A 72 13.59 -20.23 -1.83
CA PRO A 72 14.12 -21.01 -0.73
C PRO A 72 15.65 -20.92 -0.60
N GLY A 73 16.11 -20.51 0.58
CA GLY A 73 17.54 -20.34 0.89
C GLY A 73 18.16 -19.03 0.39
N VAL A 74 17.38 -18.13 -0.21
CA VAL A 74 17.82 -16.81 -0.70
C VAL A 74 17.04 -15.68 -0.03
N THR A 75 15.71 -15.78 0.02
CA THR A 75 14.83 -14.81 0.68
C THR A 75 14.48 -15.25 2.10
N LEU A 76 13.94 -14.32 2.90
CA LEU A 76 13.16 -14.70 4.07
C LEU A 76 11.87 -15.41 3.64
N ASP A 77 11.34 -16.29 4.50
CA ASP A 77 10.06 -16.95 4.26
C ASP A 77 8.90 -15.99 4.61
N PRO A 78 8.04 -15.61 3.66
CA PRO A 78 6.93 -14.70 3.92
C PRO A 78 5.91 -15.26 4.92
N THR A 79 5.80 -16.58 5.08
CA THR A 79 4.96 -17.21 6.10
C THR A 79 5.49 -16.90 7.50
N GLU A 80 6.80 -17.06 7.70
CA GLU A 80 7.47 -16.79 8.98
C GLU A 80 7.48 -15.29 9.29
N VAL A 81 7.72 -14.45 8.29
CA VAL A 81 7.67 -12.99 8.45
C VAL A 81 6.27 -12.53 8.85
N THR A 82 5.23 -13.02 8.17
CA THR A 82 3.84 -12.68 8.50
C THR A 82 3.45 -13.16 9.90
N THR A 83 3.83 -14.39 10.24
CA THR A 83 3.67 -14.96 11.58
C THR A 83 4.34 -14.07 12.64
N SER A 84 5.54 -13.58 12.36
CA SER A 84 6.32 -12.75 13.28
C SER A 84 5.72 -11.37 13.49
N PHE A 85 5.03 -10.79 12.49
CA PHE A 85 4.29 -9.54 12.68
C PHE A 85 3.18 -9.71 13.73
N PHE A 86 2.36 -10.74 13.58
CA PHE A 86 1.29 -11.03 14.54
C PHE A 86 1.83 -11.36 15.94
N ASP A 87 2.88 -12.18 16.04
CA ASP A 87 3.53 -12.48 17.33
C ASP A 87 4.16 -11.24 17.99
N ALA A 88 4.53 -10.23 17.20
CA ALA A 88 5.04 -8.94 17.67
C ALA A 88 3.94 -7.91 18.02
N GLY A 89 2.67 -8.27 17.84
CA GLY A 89 1.50 -7.44 18.20
C GLY A 89 0.86 -6.66 17.06
N ALA A 90 1.30 -6.84 15.82
CA ALA A 90 0.57 -6.31 14.68
C ALA A 90 -0.78 -7.01 14.55
N ASP A 91 -1.82 -6.30 14.11
CA ASP A 91 -3.15 -6.87 13.83
C ASP A 91 -3.62 -6.61 12.40
N VAL A 92 -2.84 -5.88 11.61
CA VAL A 92 -3.06 -5.73 10.16
C VAL A 92 -1.75 -6.00 9.43
N VAL A 93 -1.79 -6.82 8.38
CA VAL A 93 -0.66 -7.03 7.47
C VAL A 93 -1.01 -6.58 6.05
N LEU A 94 -0.20 -5.67 5.49
CA LEU A 94 -0.22 -5.30 4.08
C LEU A 94 0.84 -6.11 3.34
N SER A 95 0.48 -6.65 2.18
CA SER A 95 1.44 -7.28 1.28
C SER A 95 2.01 -6.28 0.27
N GLY A 96 3.30 -6.39 -0.01
CA GLY A 96 3.98 -5.83 -1.17
C GLY A 96 4.67 -6.89 -2.04
N ILE A 97 4.41 -8.17 -1.77
CA ILE A 97 4.97 -9.31 -2.53
C ILE A 97 3.92 -9.87 -3.49
N ASP A 98 4.37 -10.61 -4.50
CA ASP A 98 3.57 -11.10 -5.64
C ASP A 98 2.85 -12.42 -5.33
N THR A 99 2.88 -12.87 -4.08
CA THR A 99 2.36 -14.17 -3.62
C THR A 99 1.43 -14.02 -2.42
N THR A 100 0.66 -15.07 -2.12
CA THR A 100 -0.52 -15.01 -1.25
C THR A 100 -0.24 -15.24 0.22
N GLU A 101 0.99 -15.53 0.63
CA GLU A 101 1.31 -16.00 1.99
C GLU A 101 0.87 -15.00 3.06
N GLY A 102 0.94 -13.69 2.79
CA GLY A 102 0.47 -12.66 3.72
C GLY A 102 -1.01 -12.82 4.10
N ILE A 103 -1.90 -12.96 3.10
CA ILE A 103 -3.35 -13.15 3.36
C ILE A 103 -3.65 -14.57 3.84
N ASP A 104 -2.92 -15.59 3.34
CA ASP A 104 -3.14 -16.98 3.74
C ASP A 104 -2.82 -17.19 5.22
N VAL A 105 -1.70 -16.66 5.72
CA VAL A 105 -1.33 -16.73 7.15
C VAL A 105 -2.28 -15.91 8.01
N SER A 106 -2.67 -14.71 7.56
CA SER A 106 -3.66 -13.89 8.28
C SER A 106 -5.00 -14.62 8.43
N GLY A 107 -5.47 -15.27 7.37
CA GLY A 107 -6.68 -16.11 7.42
C GLY A 107 -6.55 -17.30 8.36
N GLN A 108 -5.37 -17.96 8.41
CA GLN A 108 -5.10 -19.04 9.36
C GLN A 108 -5.10 -18.58 10.83
N ARG A 109 -4.58 -17.38 11.10
CA ARG A 109 -4.61 -16.73 12.43
C ARG A 109 -6.04 -16.39 12.85
N ALA A 110 -6.81 -15.81 11.93
CA ALA A 110 -8.22 -15.53 12.17
C ALA A 110 -9.05 -16.80 12.44
N ALA A 111 -8.79 -17.88 11.71
CA ALA A 111 -9.43 -19.18 11.94
C ALA A 111 -9.09 -19.79 13.32
N GLN A 112 -8.01 -19.35 13.96
CA GLN A 112 -7.62 -19.72 15.33
C GLN A 112 -8.25 -18.81 16.40
N GLY A 113 -9.04 -17.80 16.00
CA GLY A 113 -9.75 -16.89 16.88
C GLY A 113 -9.01 -15.59 17.19
N GLU A 114 -7.92 -15.29 16.49
CA GLU A 114 -7.25 -13.98 16.57
C GLU A 114 -8.02 -12.93 15.74
N THR A 115 -8.12 -11.70 16.24
CA THR A 115 -8.69 -10.58 15.47
C THR A 115 -7.56 -9.95 14.66
N VAL A 116 -7.46 -10.35 13.38
CA VAL A 116 -6.43 -9.89 12.46
C VAL A 116 -7.01 -9.59 11.09
N TRP A 117 -6.35 -8.71 10.36
CA TRP A 117 -6.79 -8.24 9.04
C TRP A 117 -5.66 -8.29 8.02
N ALA A 118 -6.01 -8.37 6.74
CA ALA A 118 -5.04 -8.35 5.66
C ALA A 118 -5.44 -7.41 4.52
N ILE A 119 -4.42 -6.90 3.84
CA ILE A 119 -4.54 -6.24 2.54
C ILE A 119 -3.55 -6.93 1.60
N PRO A 120 -4.00 -7.84 0.72
CA PRO A 120 -3.15 -8.41 -0.31
C PRO A 120 -2.85 -7.37 -1.39
N TYR A 121 -2.15 -7.76 -2.46
CA TYR A 121 -1.62 -6.84 -3.47
C TYR A 121 -1.68 -7.44 -4.87
N ASP A 122 -1.53 -6.57 -5.87
CA ASP A 122 -1.26 -6.87 -7.28
C ASP A 122 -2.45 -7.38 -8.10
N PHE A 123 -3.23 -8.31 -7.56
CA PHE A 123 -4.33 -8.98 -8.27
C PHE A 123 -5.72 -8.64 -7.70
N GLU A 124 -6.63 -8.17 -8.56
CA GLU A 124 -8.01 -7.76 -8.17
C GLU A 124 -8.76 -8.83 -7.35
N GLY A 125 -8.54 -10.11 -7.65
CA GLY A 125 -9.20 -11.23 -6.97
C GLY A 125 -8.55 -11.69 -5.66
N ALA A 126 -7.48 -11.03 -5.18
CA ALA A 126 -6.69 -11.56 -4.08
C ALA A 126 -7.43 -11.70 -2.74
N CYS A 127 -8.52 -10.95 -2.51
CA CYS A 127 -9.36 -11.14 -1.32
C CYS A 127 -10.07 -12.50 -1.28
N GLU A 128 -10.19 -13.24 -2.40
CA GLU A 128 -10.88 -14.54 -2.44
C GLU A 128 -10.22 -15.60 -1.55
N ASN A 129 -8.93 -15.43 -1.22
CA ASN A 129 -8.18 -16.36 -0.37
C ASN A 129 -8.66 -16.37 1.09
N ALA A 130 -9.01 -15.21 1.65
CA ALA A 130 -9.51 -15.07 3.02
C ALA A 130 -10.46 -13.86 3.11
N PRO A 131 -11.68 -13.95 2.53
CA PRO A 131 -12.57 -12.80 2.34
C PRO A 131 -12.98 -12.14 3.65
N ASP A 132 -13.17 -12.92 4.72
CA ASP A 132 -13.67 -12.45 6.02
C ASP A 132 -12.71 -11.49 6.74
N ILE A 133 -11.43 -11.47 6.35
CA ILE A 133 -10.40 -10.61 6.95
C ILE A 133 -9.76 -9.62 5.97
N CYS A 134 -10.20 -9.64 4.70
CA CYS A 134 -9.62 -8.80 3.66
C CYS A 134 -10.25 -7.40 3.69
N LEU A 135 -9.43 -6.37 3.96
CA LEU A 135 -9.88 -4.97 3.97
C LEU A 135 -9.92 -4.35 2.56
N GLY A 136 -9.28 -4.98 1.58
CA GLY A 136 -9.29 -4.55 0.20
C GLY A 136 -7.97 -4.82 -0.49
N VAL A 137 -7.92 -4.52 -1.80
CA VAL A 137 -6.77 -4.83 -2.64
C VAL A 137 -6.42 -3.64 -3.53
N PRO A 138 -5.20 -3.11 -3.44
CA PRO A 138 -4.65 -2.24 -4.46
C PRO A 138 -4.02 -3.12 -5.55
N TYR A 139 -4.42 -2.94 -6.81
CA TYR A 139 -4.07 -3.86 -7.90
C TYR A 139 -3.60 -3.12 -9.16
N PHE A 140 -2.89 -3.81 -10.06
CA PHE A 140 -2.56 -3.30 -11.39
C PHE A 140 -3.47 -3.88 -12.45
N HIS A 141 -3.75 -3.08 -13.48
CA HIS A 141 -4.43 -3.52 -14.68
C HIS A 141 -3.74 -2.98 -15.93
N TRP A 142 -2.81 -3.76 -16.48
CA TRP A 142 -1.97 -3.32 -17.58
C TRP A 142 -2.65 -3.30 -18.97
N GLY A 143 -3.90 -3.79 -19.07
CA GLY A 143 -4.64 -3.93 -20.32
C GLY A 143 -4.69 -2.64 -21.16
N PRO A 144 -5.16 -1.51 -20.61
CA PRO A 144 -5.23 -0.22 -21.30
C PRO A 144 -3.86 0.25 -21.82
N SER A 145 -2.80 0.22 -21.00
CA SER A 145 -1.44 0.63 -21.41
C SER A 145 -0.88 -0.24 -22.53
N TYR A 146 -1.04 -1.56 -22.40
CA TYR A 146 -0.53 -2.49 -23.41
C TYR A 146 -1.28 -2.33 -24.73
N LEU A 147 -2.59 -2.10 -24.69
CA LEU A 147 -3.37 -1.85 -25.89
C LEU A 147 -3.00 -0.53 -26.57
N GLU A 148 -2.81 0.55 -25.80
CA GLU A 148 -2.36 1.84 -26.31
C GLU A 148 -0.99 1.73 -26.97
N THR A 149 -0.02 1.14 -26.25
CA THR A 149 1.34 0.94 -26.75
C THR A 149 1.34 0.10 -28.03
N ALA A 150 0.61 -1.04 -28.05
CA ALA A 150 0.55 -1.91 -29.21
C ALA A 150 -0.06 -1.20 -30.44
N LYS A 151 -1.10 -0.37 -30.24
CA LYS A 151 -1.68 0.45 -31.31
C LYS A 151 -0.68 1.47 -31.84
N ALA A 152 0.01 2.21 -30.95
CA ALA A 152 0.99 3.22 -31.34
C ALA A 152 2.17 2.61 -32.12
N VAL A 153 2.63 1.42 -31.73
CA VAL A 153 3.66 0.68 -32.47
C VAL A 153 3.13 0.25 -33.84
N ALA A 154 1.92 -0.30 -33.90
CA ALA A 154 1.32 -0.75 -35.16
C ALA A 154 1.07 0.40 -36.16
N SER A 155 0.74 1.60 -35.67
CA SER A 155 0.57 2.80 -36.51
C SER A 155 1.89 3.53 -36.82
N GLY A 156 3.03 3.08 -36.30
CA GLY A 156 4.32 3.75 -36.48
C GLY A 156 4.41 5.12 -35.79
N THR A 157 3.59 5.35 -34.76
CA THR A 157 3.52 6.62 -34.00
C THR A 157 4.11 6.51 -32.61
N TRP A 158 4.57 5.31 -32.20
CA TRP A 158 5.22 5.12 -30.90
C TRP A 158 6.50 5.95 -30.80
N THR A 159 6.66 6.64 -29.67
CA THR A 159 7.87 7.38 -29.30
C THR A 159 8.24 7.04 -27.87
N GLN A 160 9.54 7.03 -27.57
CA GLN A 160 10.01 6.84 -26.20
C GLN A 160 9.51 7.98 -25.31
N SER A 161 8.80 7.62 -24.23
CA SER A 161 8.32 8.49 -23.17
C SER A 161 8.65 7.87 -21.81
N TRP A 162 8.60 8.69 -20.77
CA TRP A 162 8.42 8.22 -19.40
C TRP A 162 6.98 8.57 -19.00
N GLU A 163 6.28 7.62 -18.38
CA GLU A 163 4.86 7.72 -18.09
C GLU A 163 4.62 7.38 -16.62
N TRP A 164 3.96 8.29 -15.91
CA TRP A 164 3.35 8.01 -14.62
C TRP A 164 1.85 7.88 -14.85
N LEU A 165 1.35 6.64 -14.83
CA LEU A 165 -0.04 6.36 -15.16
C LEU A 165 -0.91 6.56 -13.91
N PRO A 166 -1.81 7.57 -13.90
CA PRO A 166 -2.72 7.79 -12.79
C PRO A 166 -3.84 6.74 -12.79
N PRO A 167 -4.52 6.52 -11.65
CA PRO A 167 -5.79 5.80 -11.65
C PRO A 167 -6.86 6.57 -12.43
N TYR A 168 -7.85 5.86 -12.96
CA TYR A 168 -9.07 6.49 -13.44
C TYR A 168 -10.00 6.80 -12.25
N TRP A 169 -9.86 7.98 -11.68
CA TRP A 169 -10.55 8.37 -10.43
C TRP A 169 -12.09 8.30 -10.46
N ALA A 170 -12.72 8.41 -11.63
CA ALA A 170 -14.17 8.30 -11.73
C ALA A 170 -14.69 6.88 -11.47
N ASP A 171 -13.85 5.87 -11.69
CA ASP A 171 -14.12 4.48 -11.33
C ASP A 171 -12.79 3.71 -11.21
N LEU A 172 -12.33 3.52 -9.97
CA LEU A 172 -11.08 2.79 -9.67
C LEU A 172 -11.13 1.30 -10.09
N ARG A 173 -12.27 0.83 -10.60
CA ARG A 173 -12.50 -0.54 -11.07
C ARG A 173 -12.83 -0.65 -12.55
N ASP A 174 -12.90 0.47 -13.28
CA ASP A 174 -13.07 0.44 -14.73
C ASP A 174 -11.75 0.02 -15.39
N ASN A 175 -11.54 -1.29 -15.48
CA ASN A 175 -10.37 -1.91 -16.09
C ASN A 175 -10.23 -1.62 -17.60
N THR A 176 -11.20 -0.94 -18.23
CA THR A 176 -11.02 -0.43 -19.61
C THR A 176 -10.24 0.89 -19.66
N GLN A 177 -10.11 1.58 -18.52
CA GLN A 177 -9.47 2.88 -18.39
C GLN A 177 -8.37 2.91 -17.32
N THR A 178 -8.58 2.27 -16.18
CA THR A 178 -7.63 2.33 -15.06
C THR A 178 -6.44 1.39 -15.25
N HIS A 179 -5.25 1.85 -14.86
CA HIS A 179 -4.00 1.09 -14.88
C HIS A 179 -3.62 0.55 -13.50
N VAL A 180 -4.13 1.21 -12.47
CA VAL A 180 -4.01 0.86 -11.06
C VAL A 180 -5.37 1.10 -10.42
N GLY A 181 -5.81 0.18 -9.58
CA GLY A 181 -7.14 0.24 -9.00
C GLY A 181 -7.17 -0.16 -7.54
N TRP A 182 -8.35 0.02 -6.94
CA TRP A 182 -8.66 -0.40 -5.58
C TRP A 182 -9.99 -1.14 -5.56
N VAL A 183 -10.02 -2.27 -4.86
CA VAL A 183 -11.25 -3.00 -4.56
C VAL A 183 -11.45 -3.06 -3.06
N ASN A 184 -12.60 -2.59 -2.59
CA ASN A 184 -13.02 -2.75 -1.19
C ASN A 184 -13.15 -4.24 -0.86
N GLY A 185 -12.53 -4.65 0.24
CA GLY A 185 -12.61 -6.03 0.72
C GLY A 185 -13.87 -6.25 1.59
N PRO A 186 -14.32 -7.51 1.74
CA PRO A 186 -15.53 -7.82 2.51
C PRO A 186 -15.43 -7.49 4.01
N ALA A 187 -14.23 -7.34 4.56
CA ALA A 187 -14.01 -7.01 5.96
C ALA A 187 -14.21 -5.51 6.28
N LEU A 188 -14.34 -4.64 5.27
CA LEU A 188 -14.67 -3.23 5.52
C LEU A 188 -16.10 -3.12 6.05
N THR A 189 -16.25 -2.60 7.26
CA THR A 189 -17.55 -2.20 7.77
C THR A 189 -18.10 -1.01 6.96
N ALA A 190 -19.41 -0.80 6.99
CA ALA A 190 -20.03 0.34 6.30
C ALA A 190 -19.46 1.70 6.76
N GLU A 191 -19.09 1.82 8.04
CA GLU A 191 -18.48 3.02 8.60
C GLU A 191 -17.04 3.22 8.07
N MET A 192 -16.24 2.16 8.06
CA MET A 192 -14.89 2.20 7.49
C MET A 192 -14.93 2.52 6.00
N GLN A 193 -15.86 1.91 5.25
CA GLN A 193 -16.03 2.17 3.83
C GLN A 193 -16.41 3.64 3.60
N SER A 194 -17.37 4.18 4.35
CA SER A 194 -17.76 5.60 4.19
C SER A 194 -16.60 6.56 4.45
N THR A 195 -15.75 6.23 5.43
CA THR A 195 -14.57 7.03 5.77
C THR A 195 -13.50 6.91 4.68
N LEU A 196 -13.25 5.70 4.20
CA LEU A 196 -12.31 5.43 3.10
C LEU A 196 -12.76 6.09 1.80
N ASP A 197 -14.06 6.08 1.48
CA ASP A 197 -14.62 6.72 0.30
C ASP A 197 -14.41 8.25 0.35
N ALA A 198 -14.50 8.87 1.54
CA ALA A 198 -14.21 10.29 1.73
C ALA A 198 -12.71 10.60 1.54
N PHE A 199 -11.82 9.75 2.07
CA PHE A 199 -10.39 9.84 1.84
C PHE A 199 -10.03 9.70 0.35
N ILE A 200 -10.61 8.71 -0.33
CA ILE A 200 -10.46 8.50 -1.78
C ILE A 200 -10.92 9.73 -2.56
N ALA A 201 -12.07 10.31 -2.20
CA ALA A 201 -12.57 11.51 -2.85
C ALA A 201 -11.63 12.72 -2.67
N GLY A 202 -11.03 12.86 -1.48
CA GLY A 202 -10.03 13.89 -1.21
C GLY A 202 -8.73 13.70 -1.99
N LEU A 203 -8.27 12.46 -2.18
CA LEU A 203 -7.15 12.16 -3.08
C LEU A 203 -7.50 12.50 -4.54
N ALA A 204 -8.70 12.14 -4.98
CA ALA A 204 -9.19 12.38 -6.35
C ALA A 204 -9.34 13.87 -6.68
N SER A 205 -9.77 14.69 -5.71
CA SER A 205 -9.89 16.14 -5.89
C SER A 205 -8.56 16.89 -5.74
N GLY A 206 -7.57 16.26 -5.08
CA GLY A 206 -6.31 16.88 -4.68
C GLY A 206 -6.40 17.69 -3.38
N ASP A 207 -7.55 17.65 -2.69
CA ASP A 207 -7.70 18.26 -1.35
C ASP A 207 -6.84 17.53 -0.31
N ILE A 208 -6.61 16.23 -0.53
CA ILE A 208 -5.68 15.42 0.24
C ILE A 208 -4.49 15.08 -0.67
N ASN A 209 -3.29 15.44 -0.22
CA ASN A 209 -2.04 14.94 -0.76
C ASN A 209 -1.18 14.41 0.39
N VAL A 210 -1.11 13.10 0.52
CA VAL A 210 -0.36 12.44 1.61
C VAL A 210 1.16 12.67 1.52
N TRP A 211 1.66 13.12 0.36
CA TRP A 211 3.04 13.53 0.13
C TRP A 211 3.27 15.03 0.37
N THR A 212 2.42 15.66 1.18
CA THR A 212 2.63 17.03 1.67
C THR A 212 3.40 17.02 2.98
N GLY A 213 4.44 17.85 3.07
CA GLY A 213 5.27 17.97 4.25
C GLY A 213 4.55 18.58 5.46
N PRO A 214 5.07 18.36 6.68
CA PRO A 214 6.45 17.92 6.94
C PRO A 214 6.63 16.40 6.79
N ILE A 215 7.63 15.99 6.00
CA ILE A 215 8.09 14.61 5.88
C ILE A 215 9.60 14.60 6.09
N ASN A 216 10.05 13.80 7.05
CA ASN A 216 11.46 13.52 7.28
C ASN A 216 11.77 12.09 6.80
N LEU A 217 13.03 11.85 6.42
CA LEU A 217 13.55 10.50 6.25
C LEU A 217 13.66 9.79 7.61
N GLN A 218 13.80 8.47 7.58
CA GLN A 218 13.89 7.61 8.77
C GLN A 218 15.03 8.02 9.73
N ASP A 219 16.11 8.62 9.19
CA ASP A 219 17.24 9.15 9.97
C ASP A 219 17.00 10.56 10.56
N GLY A 220 15.82 11.14 10.35
CA GLY A 220 15.43 12.47 10.81
C GLY A 220 15.81 13.61 9.86
N THR A 221 16.41 13.33 8.70
CA THR A 221 16.71 14.35 7.68
C THR A 221 15.43 14.93 7.08
N GLU A 222 15.28 16.25 7.05
CA GLU A 222 14.16 16.90 6.38
C GLU A 222 14.13 16.53 4.89
N TYR A 223 12.99 16.03 4.41
CA TYR A 223 12.83 15.59 3.03
C TYR A 223 11.85 16.48 2.26
N VAL A 224 10.62 16.61 2.78
CA VAL A 224 9.59 17.51 2.24
C VAL A 224 9.26 18.55 3.32
N PRO A 225 9.62 19.84 3.11
CA PRO A 225 9.35 20.89 4.09
C PRO A 225 7.85 21.05 4.38
N ALA A 226 7.53 21.56 5.58
CA ALA A 226 6.15 21.81 5.98
C ALA A 226 5.37 22.64 4.95
N GLY A 227 4.22 22.12 4.50
CA GLY A 227 3.35 22.76 3.50
C GLY A 227 3.82 22.67 2.06
N ALA A 228 4.98 22.06 1.77
CA ALA A 228 5.42 21.75 0.42
C ALA A 228 4.88 20.38 -0.01
N ALA A 229 4.59 20.18 -1.29
CA ALA A 229 4.29 18.88 -1.87
C ALA A 229 5.58 18.27 -2.45
N ALA A 230 5.78 16.96 -2.25
CA ALA A 230 6.84 16.22 -2.93
C ALA A 230 6.67 16.30 -4.46
N THR A 231 7.77 16.39 -5.19
CA THR A 231 7.74 16.25 -6.66
C THR A 231 7.68 14.78 -7.06
N ASP A 232 7.26 14.48 -8.28
CA ASP A 232 7.31 13.11 -8.83
C ASP A 232 8.70 12.48 -8.69
N ASN A 233 9.76 13.28 -8.84
CA ASN A 233 11.13 12.81 -8.69
C ASN A 233 11.47 12.45 -7.24
N ASP A 234 10.97 13.24 -6.28
CA ASP A 234 11.15 12.96 -4.85
C ASP A 234 10.39 11.69 -4.46
N ILE A 235 9.19 11.46 -4.99
CA ILE A 235 8.43 10.23 -4.74
C ILE A 235 9.13 9.05 -5.43
N TRP A 236 9.50 9.20 -6.71
CA TRP A 236 10.06 8.11 -7.50
C TRP A 236 11.38 7.60 -6.94
N TYR A 237 12.28 8.51 -6.53
CA TYR A 237 13.62 8.19 -6.07
C TYR A 237 13.78 8.33 -4.55
N LEU A 238 12.72 8.04 -3.80
CA LEU A 238 12.75 8.08 -2.35
C LEU A 238 14.00 7.35 -1.80
N PRO A 239 14.90 8.07 -1.10
CA PRO A 239 16.24 7.56 -0.81
C PRO A 239 16.28 6.63 0.40
N GLN A 240 15.32 6.73 1.31
CA GLN A 240 15.19 5.94 2.54
C GLN A 240 13.70 5.82 2.90
N LEU A 241 13.35 4.94 3.83
CA LEU A 241 12.05 5.01 4.50
C LEU A 241 11.88 6.38 5.18
N ILE A 242 10.66 6.72 5.55
CA ILE A 242 10.33 7.99 6.20
C ILE A 242 10.19 7.83 7.71
N GLU A 243 10.34 8.92 8.44
CA GLU A 243 10.27 8.96 9.90
C GLU A 243 8.97 8.33 10.42
N GLY A 244 9.10 7.45 11.42
CA GLY A 244 8.00 6.69 12.02
C GLY A 244 7.82 5.27 11.45
N MET A 245 8.54 4.92 10.38
CA MET A 245 8.59 3.55 9.85
C MET A 245 9.74 2.77 10.51
N ASP A 246 9.47 1.53 10.91
CA ASP A 246 10.46 0.60 11.45
C ASP A 246 10.87 -0.42 10.39
N GLY A 247 12.15 -0.50 10.03
CA GLY A 247 12.66 -1.45 9.03
C GLY A 247 13.90 -0.89 8.33
N PRO A 248 14.67 -1.70 7.59
CA PRO A 248 15.87 -1.20 6.92
C PRO A 248 15.50 -0.39 5.67
N SER A 249 16.21 0.71 5.46
CA SER A 249 16.09 1.58 4.27
C SER A 249 16.99 1.16 3.11
N GLU A 250 17.99 0.31 3.40
CA GLU A 250 19.04 -0.23 2.51
C GLU A 250 19.49 -1.62 2.97
#